data_AF-A0A3D5NA79-F1
#
_entry.id   AF-A0A3D5NA79-F1
#
_cell.length_a   1.000
_cell.length_b   1.000
_cell.length_c   1.000
_cell.angle_alpha   90.00
_cell.angle_beta   90.00
_cell.angle_gamma   90.00
#
_symmetry.space_group_name_H-M   'P 1'
#
loop_
_entity.id
_entity.type
_entity.pdbx_description
1 polymer ?
#
loop_
_entity_poly.entity_id
_entity_poly.type
_entity_poly.pdbx_seq_one_letter_code
_entity_poly.pdbx_strand_id
1 'polypeptide(L)'
;MSPKNYEIIEHSRGWNGYFKLDVYRLRHDTFEGGKSAILDREVLERGHAVAVLPYDPVSDEVVLIEQFRPGAISVQKTYPDMPLWLNEIVAGIIEDGEEPQDVAHRET
;
A
#
# COMPACT_ATOMS: atom_id res chain seq x y z
N MET A 1 15.29 -15.65 19.08
CA MET A 1 14.83 -16.40 17.90
C MET A 1 15.76 -16.03 16.75
N SER A 2 16.26 -17.01 16.00
CA SER A 2 17.00 -16.72 14.77
C SER A 2 16.12 -15.94 13.79
N PRO A 3 16.67 -15.01 12.99
CA PRO A 3 15.90 -14.28 12.00
C PRO A 3 15.25 -15.27 11.03
N LYS A 4 13.94 -15.11 10.79
CA LYS A 4 13.26 -15.86 9.73
C LYS A 4 13.77 -15.37 8.38
N ASN A 5 14.03 -16.30 7.48
CA ASN A 5 14.63 -16.04 6.18
C ASN A 5 13.73 -16.51 5.03
N TYR A 6 13.99 -15.99 3.83
CA TYR A 6 13.30 -16.34 2.59
C TYR A 6 14.30 -16.47 1.45
N GLU A 7 13.87 -17.10 0.36
CA GLU A 7 14.66 -17.27 -0.85
C GLU A 7 13.76 -17.01 -2.05
N ILE A 8 14.20 -16.12 -2.93
CA ILE A 8 13.58 -15.87 -4.23
C ILE A 8 14.28 -16.78 -5.24
N ILE A 9 13.49 -17.65 -5.86
CA ILE A 9 13.93 -18.60 -6.89
C ILE A 9 13.83 -17.95 -8.26
N GLU A 10 12.76 -17.20 -8.49
CA GLU A 10 12.52 -16.47 -9.74
C GLU A 10 11.75 -15.18 -9.45
N HIS A 11 12.04 -14.14 -10.22
CA HIS A 11 11.33 -12.88 -10.19
C HIS A 11 11.10 -12.42 -11.63
N SER A 12 9.86 -12.12 -11.97
CA SER A 12 9.49 -11.59 -13.28
C SER A 12 8.48 -10.46 -13.17
N ARG A 13 8.42 -9.63 -14.21
CA ARG A 13 7.49 -8.50 -14.34
C ARG A 13 6.32 -8.93 -15.21
N GLY A 14 5.18 -9.23 -14.58
CA GLY A 14 3.95 -9.63 -15.28
C GLY A 14 3.24 -8.45 -15.94
N TRP A 15 3.36 -7.25 -15.37
CA TRP A 15 2.82 -6.01 -15.92
C TRP A 15 3.67 -4.80 -15.55
N ASN A 16 3.94 -3.89 -16.50
CA ASN A 16 4.83 -2.75 -16.31
C ASN A 16 4.18 -1.42 -16.73
N GLY A 17 3.11 -1.02 -16.04
CA GLY A 17 2.46 0.28 -16.20
C GLY A 17 2.85 1.28 -15.10
N TYR A 18 1.95 2.22 -14.78
CA TYR A 18 2.10 3.12 -13.63
C TYR A 18 2.30 2.32 -12.33
N PHE A 19 1.40 1.36 -12.09
CA PHE A 19 1.65 0.28 -11.16
C PHE A 19 2.29 -0.91 -11.86
N LYS A 20 3.12 -1.63 -11.11
CA LYS A 20 3.86 -2.79 -11.57
C LYS A 20 3.28 -4.04 -10.91
N LEU A 21 3.16 -5.12 -11.66
CA LEU A 21 2.81 -6.43 -11.11
C LEU A 21 4.03 -7.33 -11.19
N ASP A 22 4.62 -7.62 -10.04
CA ASP A 22 5.75 -8.54 -9.91
C ASP A 22 5.23 -9.93 -9.58
N VAL A 23 5.85 -10.94 -10.20
CA VAL A 23 5.58 -12.34 -9.91
C VAL A 23 6.84 -12.94 -9.28
N TYR A 24 6.73 -13.30 -8.00
CA TYR A 24 7.79 -13.96 -7.26
C TYR A 24 7.51 -15.44 -7.13
N ARG A 25 8.49 -16.25 -7.53
CA ARG A 25 8.57 -17.65 -7.14
C ARG A 25 9.54 -17.76 -5.97
N LEU A 26 9.04 -18.07 -4.79
CA LEU A 26 9.82 -18.00 -3.55
C LEU A 26 9.50 -19.12 -2.58
N ARG A 27 10.33 -19.26 -1.54
CA ARG A 27 10.01 -20.04 -0.33
C ARG A 27 10.51 -19.30 0.91
N HIS A 28 9.89 -19.54 2.05
CA HIS A 28 10.26 -18.89 3.31
C HIS A 28 10.30 -19.89 4.47
N ASP A 29 10.87 -19.48 5.60
CA ASP A 29 10.88 -20.29 6.81
C ASP A 29 9.46 -20.53 7.35
N THR A 30 9.19 -21.75 7.81
CA THR A 30 7.91 -22.12 8.44
C THR A 30 7.98 -21.98 9.97
N PHE A 31 6.82 -21.87 10.63
CA PHE A 31 6.76 -21.81 12.10
C PHE A 31 7.21 -23.10 12.78
N GLU A 32 6.95 -24.25 12.15
CA GLU A 32 7.35 -25.58 12.63
C GLU A 32 8.84 -25.88 12.39
N GLY A 33 9.56 -24.95 11.76
CA GLY A 33 10.95 -25.15 11.34
C GLY A 33 11.04 -25.77 9.94
N GLY A 34 12.13 -25.43 9.22
CA GLY A 34 12.32 -25.80 7.82
C GLY A 34 11.82 -24.71 6.84
N LYS A 35 11.66 -25.09 5.57
CA LYS A 35 11.24 -24.21 4.48
C LYS A 35 9.85 -24.59 3.98
N SER A 36 9.09 -23.60 3.51
CA SER A 36 7.83 -23.82 2.80
C SER A 36 8.07 -24.57 1.48
N ALA A 37 6.99 -25.08 0.90
CA ALA A 37 6.98 -25.36 -0.54
C ALA A 37 7.30 -24.09 -1.34
N ILE A 38 7.65 -24.26 -2.61
CA ILE A 38 7.79 -23.13 -3.54
C ILE A 38 6.41 -22.54 -3.79
N LEU A 39 6.30 -21.23 -3.65
CA LEU A 39 5.10 -20.44 -3.79
C LEU A 39 5.25 -19.46 -4.93
N ASP A 40 4.18 -19.28 -5.71
CA ASP A 40 4.05 -18.20 -6.68
C ASP A 40 3.18 -17.08 -6.08
N ARG A 41 3.66 -15.84 -6.14
CA ARG A 41 2.99 -14.66 -5.58
C ARG A 41 3.01 -13.51 -6.57
N GLU A 42 1.82 -13.03 -6.91
CA GLU A 42 1.63 -11.76 -7.59
C GLU A 42 1.63 -10.63 -6.55
N VAL A 43 2.48 -9.62 -6.76
CA VAL A 43 2.67 -8.49 -5.87
C VAL A 43 2.47 -7.20 -6.65
N LEU A 44 1.51 -6.39 -6.22
CA LEU A 44 1.26 -5.06 -6.79
C LEU A 44 2.25 -4.07 -6.18
N GLU A 45 3.22 -3.67 -6.98
CA GLU A 45 4.22 -2.67 -6.65
C GLU A 45 3.71 -1.28 -7.05
N ARG A 46 3.47 -0.44 -6.04
CA ARG A 46 2.89 0.91 -6.19
C ARG A 46 3.69 2.03 -5.52
N GLY A 47 4.87 1.69 -4.98
CA GLY A 47 5.66 2.60 -4.16
C GLY A 47 5.10 2.78 -2.74
N HIS A 48 5.61 3.80 -2.06
CA HIS A 48 5.24 4.15 -0.69
C HIS A 48 4.48 5.48 -0.66
N ALA A 49 3.69 5.66 0.40
CA ALA A 49 2.89 6.86 0.60
C ALA A 49 3.10 7.38 2.02
N VAL A 50 2.90 8.68 2.18
CA VAL A 50 2.79 9.35 3.48
C VAL A 50 1.34 9.71 3.71
N ALA A 51 0.93 9.64 4.96
CA ALA A 51 -0.39 10.09 5.37
C ALA A 51 -0.28 10.95 6.63
N VAL A 52 -1.06 12.03 6.66
CA VAL A 52 -1.10 13.04 7.72
C VAL A 52 -2.52 13.13 8.22
N LEU A 53 -2.71 13.07 9.53
CA LEU A 53 -3.97 13.39 10.19
C LEU A 53 -3.85 14.80 10.78
N PRO A 54 -4.32 15.86 10.09
CA PRO A 54 -4.28 17.21 10.64
C PRO A 54 -5.27 17.28 11.80
N TYR A 55 -4.76 17.68 12.96
CA TYR A 55 -5.52 17.80 14.21
C TYR A 55 -5.36 19.21 14.77
N ASP A 56 -6.47 19.86 15.08
CA ASP A 56 -6.49 21.12 15.81
C ASP A 56 -6.77 20.86 17.31
N PRO A 57 -5.78 21.05 18.19
CA PRO A 57 -5.94 20.80 19.62
C PRO A 57 -6.82 21.84 20.35
N VAL A 58 -7.13 22.98 19.71
CA VAL A 58 -7.97 24.02 20.31
C VAL A 58 -9.45 23.68 20.15
N SER A 59 -9.85 23.20 18.96
CA SER A 59 -11.23 22.77 18.70
C SER A 59 -11.49 21.28 18.96
N ASP A 60 -10.45 20.48 19.16
CA ASP A 60 -10.53 19.01 19.28
C ASP A 60 -11.14 18.37 18.02
N GLU A 61 -10.68 18.83 16.84
CA GLU A 61 -11.19 18.40 15.55
C GLU A 61 -10.08 17.93 14.61
N VAL A 62 -10.45 17.10 13.65
CA VAL A 62 -9.55 16.64 12.57
C VAL A 62 -10.04 17.15 11.23
N VAL A 63 -9.09 17.44 10.33
CA VAL A 63 -9.40 17.80 8.94
C VAL A 63 -9.33 16.55 8.07
N LEU A 64 -10.42 16.28 7.36
CA LEU A 64 -10.48 15.24 6.33
C LEU A 64 -10.67 15.89 4.96
N ILE A 65 -10.29 15.17 3.91
CA ILE A 65 -10.52 15.54 2.52
C ILE A 65 -11.50 14.56 1.88
N GLU A 66 -12.27 15.03 0.90
CA GLU A 66 -13.14 14.17 0.10
C GLU A 66 -12.57 14.01 -1.31
N GLN A 67 -12.36 12.77 -1.77
CA GLN A 67 -11.82 12.49 -3.09
C GLN A 67 -12.52 11.33 -3.78
N PHE A 68 -12.69 11.44 -5.10
CA PHE A 68 -13.17 10.33 -5.92
C PHE A 68 -12.10 9.22 -6.00
N ARG A 69 -12.47 8.00 -5.60
CA ARG A 69 -11.58 6.83 -5.62
C ARG A 69 -12.13 5.76 -6.58
N PRO A 70 -11.60 5.65 -7.80
CA PRO A 70 -12.06 4.63 -8.76
C PRO A 70 -11.84 3.20 -8.27
N GLY A 71 -10.88 2.97 -7.36
CA GLY A 71 -10.69 1.67 -6.70
C GLY A 71 -11.90 1.18 -5.90
N ALA A 72 -12.75 2.10 -5.41
CA ALA A 72 -13.96 1.75 -4.68
C ALA A 72 -15.09 1.20 -5.58
N ILE A 73 -15.02 1.38 -6.90
CA ILE A 73 -16.03 0.87 -7.85
C ILE A 73 -16.18 -0.64 -7.74
N SER A 74 -15.08 -1.38 -7.58
CA SER A 74 -15.13 -2.85 -7.44
C SER A 74 -15.83 -3.28 -6.16
N VAL A 75 -15.68 -2.50 -5.09
CA VAL A 75 -16.29 -2.75 -3.79
C VAL A 75 -17.77 -2.40 -3.80
N GLN A 76 -18.13 -1.30 -4.47
CA GLN A 76 -19.53 -0.88 -4.61
C GLN A 76 -20.41 -1.94 -5.32
N LYS A 77 -19.83 -2.75 -6.21
CA LYS A 77 -20.55 -3.89 -6.82
C LYS A 77 -21.06 -4.91 -5.79
N THR A 78 -20.34 -5.07 -4.69
CA THR A 78 -20.70 -5.96 -3.58
C THR A 78 -21.45 -5.22 -2.48
N TYR A 79 -21.13 -3.95 -2.26
CA TYR A 79 -21.70 -3.09 -1.23
C TYR A 79 -22.25 -1.80 -1.85
N PRO A 80 -23.49 -1.79 -2.37
CA PRO A 80 -24.04 -0.68 -3.16
C PRO A 80 -24.04 0.68 -2.45
N ASP A 81 -24.14 0.66 -1.12
CA ASP A 81 -24.18 1.88 -0.29
C ASP A 81 -22.77 2.46 -0.03
N MET A 82 -21.70 1.80 -0.48
CA MET A 82 -20.35 2.35 -0.36
C MET A 82 -20.19 3.56 -1.29
N PRO A 83 -19.78 4.74 -0.78
CA PRO A 83 -19.58 5.92 -1.61
C PRO A 83 -18.32 5.78 -2.47
N LEU A 84 -18.32 6.43 -3.65
CA LEU A 84 -17.14 6.52 -4.51
C LEU A 84 -16.27 7.74 -4.19
N TRP A 85 -16.86 8.75 -3.54
CA TRP A 85 -16.15 9.85 -2.91
C TRP A 85 -15.90 9.47 -1.46
N LEU A 86 -14.62 9.28 -1.11
CA LEU A 86 -14.23 8.83 0.22
C LEU A 86 -13.75 10.03 1.03
N ASN A 87 -14.17 10.07 2.30
CA ASN A 87 -13.55 10.94 3.30
C ASN A 87 -12.28 10.26 3.80
N GLU A 88 -11.15 10.92 3.61
CA GLU A 88 -9.82 10.39 3.83
C GLU A 88 -8.95 11.38 4.60
N ILE A 89 -7.85 10.89 5.15
CA ILE A 89 -6.76 11.73 5.65
C ILE A 89 -5.95 12.28 4.47
N VAL A 90 -5.25 13.39 4.69
CA VAL A 90 -4.32 13.93 3.70
C VAL A 90 -3.22 12.90 3.44
N ALA A 91 -2.96 12.58 2.18
CA ALA A 91 -1.96 11.57 1.81
C ALA A 91 -1.41 11.81 0.40
N GLY A 92 -0.15 11.44 0.21
CA GLY A 92 0.55 11.54 -1.07
C GLY A 92 1.54 10.41 -1.29
N ILE A 93 1.84 10.12 -2.56
CA ILE A 93 2.88 9.17 -2.95
C ILE A 93 4.25 9.83 -2.74
N ILE A 94 5.20 9.06 -2.21
CA ILE A 94 6.60 9.49 -2.11
C ILE A 94 7.25 9.25 -3.46
N GLU A 95 7.73 10.32 -4.10
CA GLU A 95 8.46 10.22 -5.36
C GLU A 95 9.96 9.98 -5.13
N ASP A 96 10.67 9.61 -6.19
CA ASP A 96 12.10 9.29 -6.12
C ASP A 96 12.91 10.51 -5.64
N GLY A 97 13.61 10.35 -4.52
CA GLY A 97 14.45 11.40 -3.93
C GLY A 97 13.73 12.31 -2.93
N GLU A 98 12.45 12.05 -2.64
CA GLU A 98 11.72 12.79 -1.62
C GLU A 98 11.82 12.16 -0.24
N GLU A 99 12.03 13.00 0.78
CA GLU A 99 11.93 12.56 2.17
C GLU A 99 10.45 12.53 2.61
N PRO A 100 10.01 11.52 3.40
CA PRO A 100 8.63 11.39 3.81
C PRO A 100 8.05 12.65 4.49
N GLN A 101 8.88 13.37 5.26
CA GLN A 101 8.45 14.57 5.95
C GLN A 101 8.14 15.73 4.98
N ASP A 102 8.94 15.88 3.92
CA ASP A 102 8.73 16.94 2.93
C ASP A 102 7.44 16.69 2.13
N VAL A 103 7.17 15.42 1.81
CA VAL A 103 5.90 15.01 1.18
C VAL A 103 4.71 15.32 2.09
N ALA A 104 4.78 14.99 3.38
CA ALA A 104 3.73 15.35 4.34
C ALA A 104 3.42 16.86 4.34
N HIS A 105 4.45 17.70 4.33
CA HIS A 105 4.30 19.15 4.31
C HIS A 105 3.81 19.70 2.95
N ARG A 106 4.14 19.05 1.83
CA ARG A 106 3.67 19.45 0.50
C ARG A 106 2.17 19.17 0.31
N GLU A 107 1.69 18.05 0.84
CA GLU A 107 0.30 17.60 0.66
C GLU A 107 -0.69 18.29 1.61
N THR A 108 -0.20 18.87 2.73
CA THR A 108 -1.01 19.52 3.78
C THR A 108 -0.99 21.03 3.64
#